data_AF-A0A317MPE3-F1
#
_entry.id   AF-A0A317MPE3-F1
#
_cell.length_a   1.000
_cell.length_b   1.000
_cell.length_c   1.000
_cell.angle_alpha   90.00
_cell.angle_beta   90.00
_cell.angle_gamma   90.00
#
_symmetry.space_group_name_H-M   'P 1'
#
loop_
_entity.id
_entity.type
_entity.pdbx_description
1 polymer ?
#
loop_
_entity_poly.entity_id
_entity_poly.type
_entity_poly.pdbx_seq_one_letter_code
_entity_poly.pdbx_strand_id
1 'polypeptide(L)'
;MLSEARRPLLGRVALAALATGAALSLSGCGLPLLPPALTGGSDEPTESYDAEAAEEAEYDEETETEEPVGAEDQDVNALAVGDCLNEMEVEYDDSVSTAPIVDCSESHDLEVYHGGFLDSGLDYPGRDEVIEMVDENCYGAFQTFVGTAYEESVLDIQTLFPMEEGWELGDREYLCLIGQMDGSQTTGTLAQTNL
;
A
#
# COMPACT_ATOMS: atom_id res chain seq x y z
N MET A 1 -20.88 54.39 4.65
CA MET A 1 -21.19 53.79 5.97
C MET A 1 -20.29 52.56 6.10
N LEU A 2 -19.00 52.76 6.35
CA LEU A 2 -18.33 52.67 7.66
C LEU A 2 -18.72 51.43 8.47
N SER A 3 -17.75 50.50 8.54
CA SER A 3 -17.41 49.66 9.71
C SER A 3 -18.45 48.59 10.10
N GLU A 4 -18.10 47.34 10.40
CA GLU A 4 -16.98 46.89 11.21
C GLU A 4 -16.54 45.46 10.81
N ALA A 5 -15.24 45.31 10.55
CA ALA A 5 -14.55 44.06 10.74
C ALA A 5 -14.23 43.92 12.24
N ARG A 6 -14.57 42.79 12.86
CA ARG A 6 -14.09 42.43 14.21
C ARG A 6 -13.39 41.09 14.17
N ARG A 7 -12.06 41.15 14.06
CA ARG A 7 -11.14 40.07 14.41
C ARG A 7 -10.82 40.17 15.89
N PRO A 8 -11.02 39.12 16.71
CA PRO A 8 -10.32 39.00 17.97
C PRO A 8 -8.91 38.44 17.73
N LEU A 9 -7.92 39.32 17.83
CA LEU A 9 -6.56 38.96 18.26
C LEU A 9 -6.61 38.64 19.77
N LEU A 10 -5.72 37.75 20.22
CA LEU A 10 -5.33 37.40 21.61
C LEU A 10 -5.56 35.89 21.86
N GLY A 11 -4.58 35.05 22.17
CA GLY A 11 -3.26 35.33 22.69
C GLY A 11 -2.24 34.26 22.29
N ARG A 12 -1.09 34.73 21.82
CA ARG A 12 0.16 33.99 21.85
C ARG A 12 0.64 33.98 23.30
N VAL A 13 0.48 32.86 24.00
CA VAL A 13 1.22 32.63 25.25
C VAL A 13 2.52 31.94 24.87
N ALA A 14 3.55 32.74 24.63
CA ALA A 14 4.93 32.26 24.66
C ALA A 14 5.43 32.41 26.10
N LEU A 15 5.70 31.29 26.77
CA LEU A 15 6.46 31.27 28.02
C LEU A 15 7.82 30.64 27.77
N ALA A 16 8.84 31.43 28.06
CA ALA A 16 10.24 31.16 27.84
C ALA A 16 10.85 30.25 28.92
N ALA A 17 11.96 29.63 28.50
CA ALA A 17 12.90 28.73 29.17
C ALA A 17 13.21 28.92 30.66
N LEU A 18 13.49 27.80 31.33
CA LEU A 18 14.49 27.67 32.39
C LEU A 18 15.37 26.43 32.15
N ALA A 19 16.67 26.65 32.18
CA ALA A 19 17.75 25.68 31.95
C ALA A 19 18.28 25.08 33.26
N THR A 20 18.75 23.83 33.22
CA THR A 20 19.80 23.14 34.03
C THR A 20 19.59 21.62 33.79
N GLY A 21 20.54 20.73 33.49
CA GLY A 21 22.00 20.69 33.53
C GLY A 21 22.42 19.27 33.96
N ALA A 22 23.30 18.60 33.19
CA ALA A 22 24.11 17.39 33.50
C ALA A 22 23.36 16.08 33.92
N ALA A 23 23.84 14.84 33.76
CA ALA A 23 25.16 14.28 33.55
C ALA A 23 25.06 12.87 32.90
N LEU A 24 26.21 12.36 32.44
CA LEU A 24 26.44 11.06 31.80
C LEU A 24 26.15 9.85 32.70
N SER A 25 25.65 8.77 32.08
CA SER A 25 25.76 7.40 32.60
C SER A 25 26.04 6.41 31.45
N LEU A 26 27.32 6.21 31.11
CA LEU A 26 27.76 5.03 30.35
C LEU A 26 27.72 3.84 31.29
N SER A 27 26.72 2.97 31.16
CA SER A 27 26.68 1.70 31.88
C SER A 27 27.32 0.62 31.01
N GLY A 28 28.65 0.54 31.09
CA GLY A 28 29.43 -0.61 30.65
C GLY A 28 29.61 -1.58 31.82
N CYS A 29 29.11 -2.80 31.69
CA CYS A 29 29.51 -3.93 32.52
C CYS A 29 29.98 -5.05 31.57
N GLY A 30 31.27 -5.02 31.24
CA GLY A 30 32.00 -6.21 30.84
C GLY A 30 32.63 -6.83 32.09
N LEU A 31 32.60 -8.16 32.17
CA LEU A 31 33.40 -8.98 33.09
C LEU A 31 33.55 -10.39 32.47
N PRO A 32 34.54 -11.20 32.89
CA PRO A 32 35.65 -11.56 32.02
C PRO A 32 35.92 -13.06 31.91
N LEU A 33 36.84 -13.35 30.98
CA LEU A 33 37.70 -14.53 30.79
C LEU A 33 38.07 -15.36 32.04
N LEU A 34 38.22 -16.68 31.84
CA LEU A 34 39.33 -17.59 32.23
C LEU A 34 38.89 -19.09 32.06
N PRO A 35 39.78 -20.11 32.00
CA PRO A 35 40.88 -20.37 31.05
C PRO A 35 40.95 -21.88 30.63
N PRO A 36 42.00 -22.36 29.90
CA PRO A 36 42.06 -23.67 29.26
C PRO A 36 42.90 -24.73 30.02
N ALA A 37 42.75 -26.00 29.67
CA ALA A 37 43.70 -27.10 29.91
C ALA A 37 43.51 -28.15 28.78
N LEU A 38 44.41 -28.28 27.80
CA LEU A 38 45.72 -28.97 27.76
C LEU A 38 45.64 -30.51 27.81
N THR A 39 46.02 -31.15 26.69
CA THR A 39 46.81 -32.40 26.49
C THR A 39 46.28 -33.11 25.23
N GLY A 40 47.02 -33.45 24.18
CA GLY A 40 48.44 -33.79 24.04
C GLY A 40 48.59 -35.31 23.98
N GLY A 41 48.74 -35.89 22.78
CA GLY A 41 49.06 -37.32 22.60
C GLY A 41 48.83 -37.84 21.18
N SER A 42 49.90 -37.90 20.39
CA SER A 42 50.01 -38.67 19.14
C SER A 42 49.92 -40.18 19.41
N ASP A 43 49.26 -40.94 18.53
CA ASP A 43 49.63 -42.31 18.12
C ASP A 43 48.63 -42.82 17.04
N GLU A 44 49.13 -43.04 15.82
CA GLU A 44 48.61 -44.02 14.85
C GLU A 44 49.16 -45.42 15.25
N PRO A 45 48.53 -46.59 14.95
CA PRO A 45 48.15 -46.97 13.57
C PRO A 45 46.97 -47.97 13.36
N THR A 46 46.47 -47.96 12.11
CA THR A 46 45.96 -49.05 11.23
C THR A 46 45.08 -50.18 11.78
N GLU A 47 43.88 -50.33 11.18
CA GLU A 47 43.31 -51.53 10.51
C GLU A 47 41.81 -51.23 10.24
N SER A 48 41.44 -50.88 9.01
CA SER A 48 40.83 -51.78 7.99
C SER A 48 39.44 -52.31 8.35
N TYR A 49 38.39 -51.60 7.92
CA TYR A 49 37.09 -52.19 7.63
C TYR A 49 36.49 -51.49 6.41
N ASP A 50 36.14 -52.30 5.43
CA ASP A 50 35.59 -51.96 4.12
C ASP A 50 34.23 -51.27 4.16
N ALA A 51 34.03 -50.44 3.12
CA ALA A 51 32.81 -50.13 2.37
C ALA A 51 31.52 -49.85 3.14
N GLU A 52 30.88 -48.70 2.85
CA GLU A 52 29.67 -48.65 2.03
C GLU A 52 29.42 -47.19 1.57
N ALA A 53 28.84 -47.08 0.39
CA ALA A 53 28.68 -45.88 -0.41
C ALA A 53 27.85 -44.78 0.31
N ALA A 54 28.37 -43.56 0.30
CA ALA A 54 27.57 -42.35 0.51
C ALA A 54 27.51 -41.63 -0.84
N GLU A 55 26.42 -41.95 -1.53
CA GLU A 55 25.77 -41.27 -2.63
C GLU A 55 26.06 -39.75 -2.63
N GLU A 56 26.72 -39.26 -3.68
CA GLU A 56 26.69 -37.84 -4.01
C GLU A 56 25.28 -37.55 -4.52
N ALA A 57 24.41 -37.07 -3.63
CA ALA A 57 23.18 -36.43 -4.03
C ALA A 57 23.56 -35.09 -4.65
N GLU A 58 23.65 -35.09 -5.98
CA GLU A 58 23.56 -33.87 -6.78
C GLU A 58 22.25 -33.19 -6.38
N TYR A 59 22.38 -32.07 -5.66
CA TYR A 59 21.25 -31.20 -5.36
C TYR A 59 20.96 -30.45 -6.65
N ASP A 60 20.01 -30.97 -7.42
CA ASP A 60 19.34 -30.24 -8.49
C ASP A 60 18.86 -28.91 -7.89
N GLU A 61 19.53 -27.82 -8.29
CA GLU A 61 19.02 -26.47 -8.12
C GLU A 61 17.84 -26.37 -9.09
N GLU A 62 16.66 -26.80 -8.62
CA GLU A 62 15.40 -26.49 -9.28
C GLU A 62 15.26 -24.98 -9.24
N THR A 63 15.68 -24.34 -10.32
CA THR A 63 15.25 -22.99 -10.66
C THR A 63 13.74 -23.04 -10.73
N GLU A 64 13.08 -22.57 -9.67
CA GLU A 64 11.66 -22.26 -9.66
C GLU A 64 11.45 -21.27 -10.80
N THR A 65 10.97 -21.78 -11.93
CA THR A 65 10.28 -20.97 -12.91
C THR A 65 9.01 -20.51 -12.23
N GLU A 66 9.08 -19.32 -11.62
CA GLU A 66 7.91 -18.55 -11.22
C GLU A 66 7.05 -18.40 -12.49
N GLU A 67 6.03 -19.25 -12.59
CA GLU A 67 4.92 -19.05 -13.52
C GLU A 67 4.37 -17.65 -13.25
N PRO A 68 3.93 -16.87 -14.27
CA PRO A 68 3.36 -15.56 -14.03
C PRO A 68 2.24 -15.70 -13.00
N VAL A 69 2.37 -15.00 -11.88
CA VAL A 69 1.35 -14.95 -10.82
C VAL A 69 0.15 -14.28 -11.45
N GLY A 70 -0.79 -15.07 -11.95
CA GLY A 70 -2.07 -14.57 -12.43
C GLY A 70 -2.75 -13.78 -11.31
N ALA A 71 -3.56 -12.78 -11.70
CA ALA A 71 -4.28 -11.91 -10.78
C ALA A 71 -4.86 -12.72 -9.60
N GLU A 72 -4.43 -12.41 -8.38
CA GLU A 72 -5.02 -12.97 -7.18
C GLU A 72 -6.14 -12.04 -6.70
N ASP A 73 -7.33 -12.58 -6.49
CA ASP A 73 -8.44 -11.81 -5.91
C ASP A 73 -8.11 -11.44 -4.46
N GLN A 74 -7.93 -10.14 -4.22
CA GLN A 74 -7.69 -9.58 -2.89
C GLN A 74 -8.93 -8.85 -2.41
N ASP A 75 -9.07 -8.68 -1.10
CA ASP A 75 -10.11 -7.84 -0.50
C ASP A 75 -10.00 -6.40 -1.03
N VAL A 76 -11.12 -5.76 -1.39
CA VAL A 76 -11.09 -4.37 -1.92
C VAL A 76 -10.46 -3.37 -0.95
N ASN A 77 -10.49 -3.65 0.35
CA ASN A 77 -9.86 -2.79 1.36
C ASN A 77 -8.33 -2.87 1.34
N ALA A 78 -7.75 -3.79 0.56
CA ALA A 78 -6.32 -3.87 0.34
C ALA A 78 -5.84 -2.95 -0.79
N LEU A 79 -6.75 -2.42 -1.61
CA LEU A 79 -6.41 -1.53 -2.72
C LEU A 79 -5.77 -0.24 -2.21
N ALA A 80 -4.71 0.19 -2.89
CA ALA A 80 -4.01 1.43 -2.64
C ALA A 80 -3.77 2.21 -3.95
N VAL A 81 -3.54 3.51 -3.82
CA VAL A 81 -3.14 4.35 -4.96
C VAL A 81 -1.86 3.80 -5.59
N GLY A 82 -1.91 3.54 -6.90
CA GLY A 82 -0.86 2.93 -7.71
C GLY A 82 -1.09 1.47 -8.04
N ASP A 83 -2.10 0.81 -7.47
CA ASP A 83 -2.43 -0.57 -7.81
C ASP A 83 -3.11 -0.65 -9.18
N CYS A 84 -2.72 -1.66 -9.95
CA CYS A 84 -3.36 -2.02 -11.21
C CYS A 84 -4.19 -3.28 -11.03
N LEU A 85 -5.34 -3.35 -11.69
CA LEU A 85 -6.30 -4.43 -11.53
C LEU A 85 -7.06 -4.71 -12.82
N ASN A 86 -7.51 -5.95 -12.96
CA ASN A 86 -8.51 -6.28 -13.97
C ASN A 86 -9.92 -5.89 -13.51
N GLU A 87 -10.88 -6.03 -14.41
CA GLU A 87 -12.30 -5.78 -14.14
C GLU A 87 -12.76 -6.49 -12.84
N MET A 88 -13.38 -5.71 -11.96
CA MET A 88 -13.94 -6.22 -10.70
C MET A 88 -15.32 -6.84 -10.93
N GLU A 89 -15.61 -7.95 -10.26
CA GLU A 89 -16.95 -8.53 -10.27
C GLU A 89 -17.89 -7.71 -9.37
N VAL A 90 -18.88 -7.07 -9.99
CA VAL A 90 -19.92 -6.31 -9.27
C VAL A 90 -21.06 -7.24 -8.86
N GLU A 91 -21.39 -7.23 -7.57
CA GLU A 91 -22.47 -8.02 -6.99
C GLU A 91 -23.87 -7.46 -7.34
N TYR A 92 -24.92 -8.22 -7.02
CA TYR A 92 -26.30 -7.87 -7.38
C TYR A 92 -26.83 -6.57 -6.74
N ASP A 93 -26.18 -6.11 -5.68
CA ASP A 93 -26.50 -4.88 -4.94
C ASP A 93 -25.57 -3.71 -5.28
N ASP A 94 -24.82 -3.83 -6.37
CA ASP A 94 -23.78 -2.90 -6.83
C ASP A 94 -22.57 -2.79 -5.89
N SER A 95 -22.36 -3.76 -4.99
CA SER A 95 -21.15 -3.82 -4.17
C SER A 95 -20.02 -4.58 -4.88
N VAL A 96 -18.79 -4.38 -4.40
CA VAL A 96 -17.61 -5.15 -4.79
C VAL A 96 -16.87 -5.51 -3.51
N SER A 97 -16.56 -6.80 -3.34
CA SER A 97 -15.88 -7.32 -2.15
C SER A 97 -14.41 -7.66 -2.41
N THR A 98 -14.06 -7.99 -3.66
CA THR A 98 -12.69 -8.34 -4.06
C THR A 98 -12.27 -7.68 -5.37
N ALA A 99 -10.96 -7.49 -5.54
CA ALA A 99 -10.35 -6.96 -6.74
C ALA A 99 -9.19 -7.86 -7.23
N PRO A 100 -9.11 -8.14 -8.54
CA PRO A 100 -8.03 -8.91 -9.14
C PRO A 100 -6.81 -8.02 -9.39
N ILE A 101 -5.96 -7.85 -8.38
CA ILE A 101 -4.77 -7.00 -8.45
C ILE A 101 -3.67 -7.69 -9.28
N VAL A 102 -3.02 -6.94 -10.16
CA VAL A 102 -1.93 -7.40 -11.04
C VAL A 102 -0.76 -6.41 -11.04
N ASP A 103 0.41 -6.87 -11.49
CA ASP A 103 1.52 -5.94 -11.72
C ASP A 103 1.18 -4.99 -12.87
N CYS A 104 1.41 -3.69 -12.69
CA CYS A 104 1.11 -2.70 -13.72
C CYS A 104 1.88 -2.93 -15.04
N SER A 105 3.01 -3.67 -15.03
CA SER A 105 3.72 -4.05 -16.25
C SER A 105 3.04 -5.17 -17.04
N GLU A 106 2.01 -5.79 -16.48
CA GLU A 106 1.08 -6.66 -17.17
C GLU A 106 -0.11 -5.88 -17.74
N SER A 107 -0.86 -6.55 -18.61
CA SER A 107 -2.09 -6.01 -19.19
C SER A 107 -3.17 -5.94 -18.11
N HIS A 108 -3.81 -4.78 -17.93
CA HIS A 108 -4.82 -4.54 -16.90
C HIS A 108 -5.89 -3.56 -17.37
N ASP A 109 -7.05 -3.58 -16.72
CA ASP A 109 -8.22 -2.77 -17.10
C ASP A 109 -8.23 -1.41 -16.39
N LEU A 110 -7.77 -1.37 -15.14
CA LEU A 110 -7.89 -0.20 -14.26
C LEU A 110 -6.59 0.06 -13.47
N GLU A 111 -6.38 1.32 -13.08
CA GLU A 111 -5.38 1.75 -12.10
C GLU A 111 -6.03 2.63 -11.03
N VAL A 112 -5.67 2.44 -9.76
CA VAL A 112 -6.10 3.34 -8.67
C VAL A 112 -5.24 4.60 -8.69
N TYR A 113 -5.77 5.72 -9.15
CA TYR A 113 -4.98 6.95 -9.36
C TYR A 113 -5.08 7.96 -8.22
N HIS A 114 -6.14 7.87 -7.42
CA HIS A 114 -6.39 8.79 -6.30
C HIS A 114 -7.23 8.11 -5.22
N GLY A 115 -7.20 8.65 -4.02
CA GLY A 115 -7.98 8.15 -2.91
C GLY A 115 -7.87 9.05 -1.68
N GLY A 116 -8.79 8.88 -0.74
CA GLY A 116 -8.84 9.69 0.47
C GLY A 116 -9.94 9.24 1.42
N PHE A 117 -10.27 10.09 2.39
CA PHE A 117 -11.35 9.85 3.34
C PHE A 117 -12.38 10.97 3.26
N LEU A 118 -13.66 10.62 3.23
CA LEU A 118 -14.76 11.58 3.24
C LEU A 118 -14.86 12.25 4.62
N ASP A 119 -14.76 13.59 4.64
CA ASP A 119 -14.95 14.40 5.85
C ASP A 119 -16.44 14.62 6.11
N SER A 120 -17.08 13.60 6.69
CA SER A 120 -18.52 13.54 6.91
C SER A 120 -18.87 13.24 8.38
N GLY A 121 -20.15 13.37 8.71
CA GLY A 121 -20.68 13.01 10.02
C GLY A 121 -20.63 11.50 10.31
N LEU A 122 -21.09 11.14 11.52
CA LEU A 122 -21.23 9.73 11.89
C LEU A 122 -22.36 9.04 11.09
N ASP A 123 -23.45 9.75 10.83
CA ASP A 123 -24.59 9.23 10.09
C ASP A 123 -24.29 9.13 8.58
N TYR A 124 -24.80 8.08 7.92
CA TYR A 124 -24.66 7.92 6.48
C TYR A 124 -25.50 9.00 5.77
N PRO A 125 -24.89 9.87 4.93
CA PRO A 125 -25.60 10.96 4.27
C PRO A 125 -26.57 10.45 3.19
N GLY A 126 -26.38 9.21 2.74
CA GLY A 126 -27.11 8.60 1.64
C GLY A 126 -26.21 8.39 0.42
N ARG A 127 -26.51 7.35 -0.37
CA ARG A 127 -25.66 6.92 -1.48
C ARG A 127 -25.41 8.03 -2.50
N ASP A 128 -26.44 8.77 -2.89
CA ASP A 128 -26.32 9.83 -3.90
C ASP A 128 -25.38 10.97 -3.44
N GLU A 129 -25.43 11.35 -2.15
CA GLU A 129 -24.55 12.38 -1.60
C GLU A 129 -23.10 11.88 -1.49
N VAL A 130 -22.89 10.62 -1.15
CA VAL A 130 -21.55 10.00 -1.18
C VAL A 130 -20.98 10.00 -2.59
N ILE A 131 -21.78 9.58 -3.59
CA ILE A 131 -21.36 9.58 -4.99
C ILE A 131 -20.95 10.99 -5.43
N GLU A 132 -21.77 12.03 -5.16
CA GLU A 132 -21.44 13.41 -5.54
C GLU A 132 -20.11 13.88 -4.93
N MET A 133 -19.88 13.58 -3.65
CA MET A 133 -18.61 13.93 -2.98
C MET A 133 -17.41 13.20 -3.59
N VAL A 134 -17.54 11.90 -3.87
CA VAL A 134 -16.44 11.09 -4.42
C VAL A 134 -16.15 11.52 -5.86
N ASP A 135 -17.17 11.71 -6.69
CA ASP A 135 -17.05 12.18 -8.06
C ASP A 135 -16.31 13.51 -8.15
N GLU A 136 -16.64 14.49 -7.28
CA GLU A 136 -15.96 15.79 -7.24
C GLU A 136 -14.46 15.63 -6.93
N ASN A 137 -14.11 14.78 -5.97
CA ASN A 137 -12.73 14.53 -5.59
C ASN A 137 -11.94 13.82 -6.70
N CYS A 138 -12.53 12.77 -7.29
CA CYS A 138 -11.91 12.00 -8.36
C CYS A 138 -11.71 12.87 -9.61
N TYR A 139 -12.76 13.53 -10.07
CA TYR A 139 -12.68 14.45 -11.21
C TYR A 139 -11.63 15.56 -10.99
N GLY A 140 -11.57 16.14 -9.79
CA GLY A 140 -10.59 17.17 -9.45
C GLY A 140 -9.14 16.69 -9.48
N ALA A 141 -8.89 15.40 -9.20
CA ALA A 141 -7.56 14.81 -9.21
C ALA A 141 -7.12 14.33 -10.62
N PHE A 142 -8.07 14.03 -11.51
CA PHE A 142 -7.82 13.38 -12.81
C PHE A 142 -6.71 14.03 -13.63
N GLN A 143 -6.83 15.33 -13.94
CA GLN A 143 -5.88 16.00 -14.83
C GLN A 143 -4.47 16.03 -14.25
N THR A 144 -4.35 16.13 -12.92
CA THR A 144 -3.05 16.11 -12.25
C THR A 144 -2.36 14.76 -12.45
N PHE A 145 -3.12 13.68 -12.47
CA PHE A 145 -2.61 12.34 -12.69
C PHE A 145 -2.31 12.06 -14.16
N VAL A 146 -3.26 12.28 -15.07
CA VAL A 146 -3.15 11.91 -16.50
C VAL A 146 -2.30 12.89 -17.31
N GLY A 147 -2.37 14.19 -16.98
CA GLY A 147 -1.79 15.29 -17.76
C GLY A 147 -2.75 15.93 -18.78
N THR A 148 -3.85 15.24 -19.12
CA THR A 148 -4.94 15.72 -20.00
C THR A 148 -6.20 15.98 -19.18
N ALA A 149 -7.01 16.96 -19.59
CA ALA A 149 -8.31 17.21 -18.96
C ALA A 149 -9.28 16.06 -19.25
N TYR A 150 -10.17 15.74 -18.31
CA TYR A 150 -11.10 14.61 -18.44
C TYR A 150 -11.93 14.67 -19.72
N GLU A 151 -12.45 15.85 -20.08
CA GLU A 151 -13.28 16.04 -21.28
C GLU A 151 -12.54 15.83 -22.61
N GLU A 152 -11.21 15.84 -22.57
CA GLU A 152 -10.33 15.66 -23.73
C GLU A 152 -9.68 14.27 -23.76
N SER A 153 -9.88 13.46 -22.72
CA SER A 153 -9.26 12.15 -22.55
C SER A 153 -10.11 11.03 -23.16
N VAL A 154 -9.45 9.92 -23.50
CA VAL A 154 -10.11 8.64 -23.83
C VAL A 154 -10.33 7.74 -22.60
N LEU A 155 -9.88 8.19 -21.42
CA LEU A 155 -10.00 7.46 -20.17
C LEU A 155 -11.30 7.80 -19.44
N ASP A 156 -11.81 6.85 -18.66
CA ASP A 156 -13.01 6.99 -17.83
C ASP A 156 -12.66 6.81 -16.35
N ILE A 157 -13.48 7.40 -15.46
CA ILE A 157 -13.33 7.32 -14.00
C ILE A 157 -14.31 6.29 -13.45
N GLN A 158 -13.81 5.41 -12.59
CA GLN A 158 -14.63 4.58 -11.72
C GLN A 158 -14.34 4.92 -10.25
N THR A 159 -15.30 4.68 -9.37
CA THR A 159 -15.21 5.08 -7.96
C THR A 159 -15.56 3.92 -7.05
N LEU A 160 -14.75 3.70 -6.02
CA LEU A 160 -15.08 2.85 -4.88
C LEU A 160 -15.29 3.72 -3.65
N PHE A 161 -16.31 3.39 -2.87
CA PHE A 161 -16.67 4.07 -1.62
C PHE A 161 -17.51 3.12 -0.75
N PRO A 162 -17.55 3.32 0.57
CA PRO A 162 -18.32 2.49 1.48
C PRO A 162 -19.81 2.62 1.22
N MET A 163 -20.49 1.47 1.20
CA MET A 163 -21.93 1.40 1.38
C MET A 163 -22.31 1.72 2.83
N GLU A 164 -23.62 1.82 3.11
CA GLU A 164 -24.15 2.11 4.46
C GLU A 164 -23.57 1.16 5.52
N GLU A 165 -23.42 -0.13 5.20
CA GLU A 165 -22.87 -1.14 6.12
C GLU A 165 -21.40 -0.86 6.49
N GLY A 166 -20.56 -0.52 5.51
CA GLY A 166 -19.17 -0.11 5.77
C GLY A 166 -19.12 1.20 6.57
N TRP A 167 -20.02 2.13 6.26
CA TRP A 167 -20.13 3.40 6.97
C TRP A 167 -20.46 3.23 8.46
N GLU A 168 -21.35 2.30 8.80
CA GLU A 168 -21.67 1.95 10.19
C GLU A 168 -20.47 1.38 10.95
N LEU A 169 -19.53 0.74 10.24
CA LEU A 169 -18.26 0.24 10.78
C LEU A 169 -17.17 1.31 10.85
N GLY A 170 -17.47 2.52 10.40
CA GLY A 170 -16.55 3.66 10.43
C GLY A 170 -15.71 3.83 9.16
N ASP A 171 -15.98 3.05 8.11
CA ASP A 171 -15.31 3.23 6.83
C ASP A 171 -15.76 4.53 6.16
N ARG A 172 -14.78 5.32 5.71
CA ARG A 172 -14.95 6.59 5.00
C ARG A 172 -14.02 6.69 3.79
N GLU A 173 -13.30 5.61 3.47
CA GLU A 173 -12.32 5.61 2.40
C GLU A 173 -13.01 5.68 1.04
N TYR A 174 -12.44 6.45 0.12
CA TYR A 174 -12.84 6.39 -1.28
C TYR A 174 -11.60 6.20 -2.14
N LEU A 175 -11.76 5.47 -3.24
CA LEU A 175 -10.74 5.27 -4.24
C LEU A 175 -11.28 5.67 -5.61
N CYS A 176 -10.42 6.30 -6.39
CA CYS A 176 -10.67 6.70 -7.76
C CYS A 176 -9.83 5.79 -8.67
N LEU A 177 -10.52 5.07 -9.55
CA LEU A 177 -9.94 4.18 -10.53
C LEU A 177 -10.05 4.81 -11.91
N ILE A 178 -9.11 4.48 -12.79
CA ILE A 178 -9.06 5.00 -14.15
C ILE A 178 -8.75 3.87 -15.13
N GLY A 179 -9.43 3.87 -16.27
CA GLY A 179 -9.23 2.88 -17.35
C GLY A 179 -9.67 3.43 -18.69
N GLN A 180 -9.54 2.65 -19.75
CA GLN A 180 -9.99 3.06 -21.08
C GLN A 180 -11.52 3.03 -21.18
N MET A 181 -12.11 4.10 -21.73
CA MET A 181 -13.57 4.19 -21.89
C MET A 181 -14.15 3.12 -22.82
N ASP A 182 -13.34 2.58 -23.73
CA ASP A 182 -13.75 1.48 -24.63
C ASP A 182 -13.56 0.08 -24.03
N GLY A 183 -13.08 -0.02 -22.78
CA GLY A 183 -12.79 -1.26 -22.08
C GLY A 183 -11.54 -1.99 -22.58
N SER A 184 -10.68 -1.33 -23.36
CA SER A 184 -9.38 -1.91 -23.73
C SER A 184 -8.39 -1.88 -22.58
N GLN A 185 -7.53 -2.89 -22.50
CA GLN A 185 -6.49 -2.96 -21.47
C GLN A 185 -5.28 -2.10 -21.79
N THR A 186 -4.58 -1.69 -20.74
CA THR A 186 -3.33 -0.93 -20.81
C THR A 186 -2.17 -1.69 -20.17
N THR A 187 -0.96 -1.18 -20.39
CA THR A 187 0.26 -1.70 -19.78
C THR A 187 1.11 -0.54 -19.32
N GLY A 188 1.65 -0.65 -18.11
CA GLY A 188 2.23 0.46 -17.36
C GLY A 188 1.17 1.36 -16.72
N THR A 189 1.64 2.30 -15.90
CA THR A 189 0.77 3.33 -15.30
C THR A 189 0.21 4.28 -16.37
N LEU A 190 -1.03 4.74 -16.15
CA LEU A 190 -1.73 5.78 -16.87
C LEU A 190 -1.27 7.20 -16.45
N ALA A 191 -0.41 7.32 -15.43
CA ALA A 191 0.15 8.58 -14.99
C ALA A 191 0.93 9.29 -16.11
N GLN A 192 0.60 10.57 -16.35
CA GLN A 192 1.28 11.46 -17.29
C GLN A 192 1.34 10.94 -18.74
N THR A 193 0.42 10.04 -19.11
CA THR A 193 0.33 9.49 -20.47
C THR A 193 -0.21 10.51 -21.48
N ASN A 194 -0.94 11.52 -21.00
CA ASN A 194 -1.67 12.51 -21.81
C ASN A 194 -2.68 11.88 -22.79
N LEU A 195 -3.25 10.72 -22.41
CA LEU A 195 -4.34 10.06 -23.13
C LEU A 195 -5.67 10.80 -22.98
#